data_AF-A0A931F6J3-F1
#
_entry.id   AF-A0A931F6J3-F1
#
_cell.length_a   1.000
_cell.length_b   1.000
_cell.length_c   1.000
_cell.angle_alpha   90.00
_cell.angle_beta   90.00
_cell.angle_gamma   90.00
#
_symmetry.space_group_name_H-M   'P 1'
#
loop_
_entity.id
_entity.type
_entity.pdbx_description
1 polymer ?
#
loop_
_entity_poly.entity_id
_entity_poly.type
_entity_poly.pdbx_seq_one_letter_code
_entity_poly.pdbx_strand_id
1 'polypeptide(L)'
;MSDNMDKFFEDVFKKFDKDIVDRILLMIQNDRELMDKYLKQVANSSKETVNDALSKKIEEKYDLQFKGKNYQPKSTLATYYEEH
;
A
#
# COMPACT_ATOMS: atom_id res chain seq x y z
N MET A 1 2.95 17.58 29.14
CA MET A 1 2.18 16.34 28.90
C MET A 1 1.69 16.23 27.45
N SER A 2 1.36 17.34 26.74
CA SER A 2 0.95 17.28 25.32
C SER A 2 2.04 16.70 24.42
N ASP A 3 3.31 17.10 24.60
CA ASP A 3 4.46 16.61 23.82
C ASP A 3 4.63 15.08 23.77
N ASN A 4 4.14 14.35 24.78
CA ASN A 4 4.26 12.89 24.81
C ASN A 4 3.09 12.21 24.08
N MET A 5 1.91 12.83 24.08
CA MET A 5 0.77 12.37 23.29
C MET A 5 0.95 12.68 21.81
N ASP A 6 1.46 13.87 21.49
CA ASP A 6 1.70 14.29 20.10
C ASP A 6 2.73 13.37 19.43
N LYS A 7 3.84 13.05 20.12
CA LYS A 7 4.81 12.05 19.66
C LYS A 7 4.21 10.66 19.49
N PHE A 8 3.34 10.23 20.41
CA PHE A 8 2.65 8.95 20.28
C PHE A 8 1.75 8.91 19.03
N PHE A 9 0.99 9.98 18.76
CA PHE A 9 0.15 10.06 17.56
C PHE A 9 0.98 10.13 16.28
N GLU A 10 2.08 10.89 16.25
CA GLU A 10 3.01 10.90 15.13
C GLU A 10 3.58 9.50 14.85
N ASP A 11 3.95 8.75 15.89
CA ASP A 11 4.46 7.39 15.74
C ASP A 11 3.38 6.42 15.23
N VAL A 12 2.13 6.57 15.69
CA VAL A 12 0.99 5.78 15.20
C VAL A 12 0.74 6.06 13.73
N PHE A 13 0.64 7.33 13.33
CA PHE A 13 0.40 7.70 11.94
C PHE A 13 1.55 7.28 11.04
N LYS A 14 2.80 7.54 11.44
CA LYS A 14 3.98 7.11 10.68
C LYS A 14 4.05 5.59 10.47
N LYS A 15 3.60 4.79 11.44
CA LYS A 15 3.50 3.33 11.28
C LYS A 15 2.32 2.93 10.40
N PHE A 16 1.19 3.61 10.54
CA PHE A 16 -0.01 3.35 9.74
C PHE A 16 0.21 3.69 8.27
N ASP A 17 0.79 4.85 7.98
CA ASP A 17 1.02 5.38 6.63
C ASP A 17 1.90 4.46 5.79
N LYS A 18 2.92 3.87 6.40
CA LYS A 18 3.79 2.87 5.76
C LYS A 18 3.04 1.61 5.33
N ASP A 19 1.94 1.29 6.00
CA ASP A 19 1.13 0.09 5.78
C ASP A 19 -0.13 0.35 4.93
N ILE A 20 -0.49 1.61 4.63
CA ILE A 20 -1.75 1.93 3.93
C ILE A 20 -1.83 1.22 2.58
N VAL A 21 -0.75 1.26 1.79
CA VAL A 21 -0.70 0.62 0.47
C VAL A 21 -0.96 -0.88 0.58
N ASP A 22 -0.28 -1.55 1.50
CA ASP A 22 -0.44 -2.99 1.72
C ASP A 22 -1.82 -3.36 2.24
N ARG A 23 -2.41 -2.53 3.11
CA ARG A 23 -3.78 -2.73 3.61
C ARG A 23 -4.79 -2.61 2.48
N ILE A 24 -4.59 -1.67 1.54
CA ILE A 24 -5.47 -1.51 0.38
C ILE A 24 -5.31 -2.69 -0.58
N LEU A 25 -4.08 -3.16 -0.83
CA LEU A 25 -3.85 -4.38 -1.62
C LEU A 25 -4.48 -5.61 -0.96
N LEU A 26 -4.36 -5.75 0.37
CA LEU A 26 -4.98 -6.84 1.12
C LEU A 26 -6.52 -6.76 1.06
N MET A 27 -7.09 -5.55 1.12
CA MET A 27 -8.53 -5.33 0.96
C MET A 27 -8.99 -5.76 -0.44
N ILE A 28 -8.25 -5.39 -1.49
CA ILE A 28 -8.52 -5.81 -2.87
C ILE A 28 -8.47 -7.34 -2.97
N GLN A 29 -7.46 -7.97 -2.37
CA GLN A 29 -7.28 -9.42 -2.42
C GLN A 29 -8.42 -10.18 -1.71
N ASN A 30 -8.93 -9.65 -0.61
CA ASN A 30 -9.98 -10.30 0.18
C ASN A 30 -11.41 -9.99 -0.31
N ASP A 31 -11.57 -8.98 -1.16
CA ASP A 31 -12.85 -8.65 -1.79
C ASP A 31 -12.93 -9.23 -3.20
N ARG A 32 -13.89 -10.13 -3.42
CA ARG A 32 -14.04 -10.84 -4.70
C ARG A 32 -14.27 -9.91 -5.88
N GLU A 33 -15.06 -8.85 -5.71
CA GLU A 33 -15.39 -7.94 -6.80
C GLU A 33 -14.18 -7.06 -7.15
N LEU A 34 -13.47 -6.57 -6.13
CA LEU A 34 -12.26 -5.78 -6.33
C LEU A 34 -11.12 -6.63 -6.90
N MET A 35 -10.97 -7.88 -6.46
CA MET A 35 -9.97 -8.80 -7.01
C MET A 35 -10.24 -9.12 -8.48
N ASP A 36 -11.49 -9.36 -8.88
CA ASP A 36 -11.85 -9.56 -10.29
C ASP A 36 -11.53 -8.32 -11.14
N LYS A 37 -11.88 -7.12 -10.65
CA LYS A 37 -11.53 -5.87 -11.32
C LYS A 37 -10.02 -5.67 -11.41
N TYR A 38 -9.29 -5.97 -10.35
CA TYR A 38 -7.83 -5.88 -10.31
C TYR A 38 -7.20 -6.82 -11.34
N LEU A 39 -7.60 -8.09 -11.38
CA LEU A 39 -7.11 -9.08 -12.33
C LEU A 39 -7.38 -8.67 -13.79
N LYS A 40 -8.54 -8.06 -14.08
CA LYS A 40 -8.83 -7.47 -15.40
C LYS A 40 -7.87 -6.36 -15.78
N GLN A 41 -7.50 -5.47 -14.84
CA GLN A 41 -6.51 -4.42 -15.11
C GLN A 41 -5.12 -5.02 -15.34
N VAL A 42 -4.74 -6.03 -14.55
CA VAL A 42 -3.46 -6.74 -14.70
C VAL A 42 -3.38 -7.44 -16.05
N ALA A 43 -4.46 -8.09 -16.50
CA ALA A 43 -4.51 -8.76 -17.80
C ALA A 43 -4.30 -7.80 -18.99
N ASN A 44 -4.69 -6.54 -18.86
CA ASN A 44 -4.51 -5.52 -19.89
C ASN A 44 -3.13 -4.82 -19.82
N SER A 45 -2.33 -5.08 -18.78
CA SER A 45 -1.05 -4.40 -18.54
C SER A 45 -0.06 -5.33 -17.83
N SER A 46 0.35 -5.00 -16.61
CA SER A 46 1.16 -5.84 -15.74
C SER A 46 0.81 -5.59 -14.28
N LYS A 47 1.11 -6.57 -13.42
CA LYS A 47 0.93 -6.45 -11.97
C LYS A 47 1.68 -5.24 -11.40
N GLU A 48 2.90 -5.02 -11.87
CA GLU A 48 3.75 -3.89 -11.45
C GLU A 48 3.13 -2.55 -11.83
N THR A 49 2.67 -2.40 -13.08
CA THR A 49 2.03 -1.16 -13.54
C THR A 49 0.76 -0.83 -12.76
N VAL A 50 -0.08 -1.83 -12.46
CA VAL A 50 -1.29 -1.63 -11.66
C VAL A 50 -0.94 -1.23 -10.22
N ASN A 51 0.06 -1.89 -9.61
CA ASN A 51 0.50 -1.59 -8.25
C ASN A 51 1.15 -0.20 -8.12
N ASP A 52 1.97 0.20 -9.08
CA ASP A 52 2.60 1.52 -9.09
C ASP A 52 1.57 2.63 -9.28
N ALA A 53 0.61 2.43 -10.20
CA ALA A 53 -0.48 3.38 -10.41
C ALA A 53 -1.38 3.49 -9.18
N LEU A 54 -1.66 2.38 -8.51
CA LEU A 54 -2.42 2.36 -7.26
C LEU A 54 -1.66 3.07 -6.13
N SER A 55 -0.36 2.82 -5.99
CA SER A 55 0.48 3.45 -4.97
C SER A 55 0.50 4.97 -5.13
N LYS A 56 0.68 5.47 -6.36
CA LYS A 56 0.61 6.91 -6.66
C LYS A 56 -0.76 7.52 -6.31
N LYS A 57 -1.86 6.84 -6.66
CA LYS A 57 -3.21 7.31 -6.31
C LYS A 57 -3.45 7.33 -4.80
N ILE A 58 -2.84 6.42 -4.04
CA ILE A 58 -2.92 6.40 -2.59
C ILE A 58 -2.11 7.58 -2.01
N GLU A 59 -0.90 7.81 -2.51
CA GLU A 59 -0.08 8.98 -2.14
C GLU A 59 -0.84 10.28 -2.36
N GLU A 60 -1.42 10.48 -3.55
CA GLU A 60 -2.24 11.66 -3.88
C GLU A 60 -3.48 11.79 -2.97
N LYS A 61 -4.16 10.69 -2.68
CA LYS A 61 -5.41 10.71 -1.89
C LYS A 61 -5.18 11.05 -0.42
N TYR A 62 -4.05 10.64 0.14
CA TYR A 62 -3.75 10.77 1.56
C TYR A 62 -2.63 11.79 1.85
N ASP A 63 -2.14 12.50 0.83
CA ASP A 63 -1.00 13.43 0.91
C ASP A 63 0.23 12.78 1.56
N LEU A 64 0.48 11.52 1.19
CA LEU A 64 1.58 10.72 1.75
C LEU A 64 2.79 10.78 0.85
N GLN A 65 3.97 10.97 1.44
CA GLN A 65 5.23 10.70 0.76
C GLN A 65 5.64 9.25 0.97
N PHE A 66 5.61 8.44 -0.09
CA PHE A 66 6.09 7.07 -0.04
C PHE A 66 7.61 7.07 0.09
N LYS A 67 8.12 6.58 1.23
CA LYS A 67 9.55 6.55 1.55
C LYS A 67 10.25 5.23 1.20
N GLY A 68 9.61 4.35 0.42
CA GLY A 68 10.19 3.09 -0.04
C GLY A 68 9.21 1.91 0.03
N LYS A 69 9.54 0.83 -0.68
CA LYS A 69 8.74 -0.40 -0.74
C LYS A 69 8.56 -1.02 0.64
N ASN A 70 7.38 -1.58 0.94
CA ASN A 70 7.20 -2.37 2.15
C ASN A 70 7.84 -3.74 1.96
N TYR A 71 8.87 -4.04 2.77
CA TYR A 71 9.64 -5.29 2.69
C TYR A 71 8.95 -6.46 3.42
N GLN A 72 7.81 -6.23 4.07
CA GLN A 72 6.96 -7.27 4.69
C GLN A 72 5.51 -7.14 4.21
N PRO A 73 5.24 -7.44 2.93
CA PRO A 73 3.90 -7.24 2.40
C PRO A 73 2.90 -8.21 3.03
N LYS A 74 1.77 -7.65 3.48
CA LYS A 74 0.64 -8.44 3.99
C LYS A 74 -0.20 -9.06 2.88
N SER A 75 0.00 -8.63 1.63
CA SER A 75 -0.73 -9.10 0.46
C SER A 75 0.21 -9.79 -0.53
N THR A 76 -0.25 -10.89 -1.12
CA THR A 76 0.46 -11.57 -2.23
C THR A 76 0.46 -10.73 -3.51
N LEU A 77 -0.31 -9.63 -3.54
CA LEU A 77 -0.31 -8.65 -4.62
C LEU A 77 0.91 -7.73 -4.59
N ALA A 78 1.63 -7.59 -3.47
CA ALA A 78 2.89 -6.86 -3.48
C ALA A 78 3.98 -7.68 -4.20
N THR A 79 4.88 -7.00 -4.91
CA THR A 79 5.98 -7.65 -5.63
C THR A 79 7.20 -7.77 -4.71
N TYR A 80 7.67 -9.00 -4.47
CA TYR A 80 8.98 -9.26 -3.87
C TYR A 80 10.07 -8.97 -4.92
N TYR A 81 11.07 -8.17 -4.56
CA TYR A 81 12.36 -8.22 -5.23
C TYR A 81 13.32 -8.83 -4.20
N GLU A 82 13.81 -10.04 -4.46
CA GLU A 82 15.04 -10.54 -3.83
C GLU A 82 16.20 -9.81 -4.53
N GLU A 83 17.03 -9.10 -3.76
CA GLU A 83 18.35 -8.71 -4.23
C GLU A 83 19.18 -10.00 -4.41
N HIS A 84 19.71 -10.20 -5.62
CA HIS A 84 20.78 -11.17 -5.89
C HIS A 84 22.14 -10.54 -5.62
#